data_AF-A0A916RNF6-F1
#
_entry.id   AF-A0A916RNF6-F1
#
_cell.length_a   1.000
_cell.length_b   1.000
_cell.length_c   1.000
_cell.angle_alpha   90.00
_cell.angle_beta   90.00
_cell.angle_gamma   90.00
#
_symmetry.space_group_name_H-M   'P 1'
#
loop_
_entity.id
_entity.type
_entity.pdbx_description
1 polymer ?
#
loop_
_entity_poly.entity_id
_entity_poly.type
_entity_poly.pdbx_seq_one_letter_code
_entity_poly.pdbx_strand_id
1 'polypeptide(L)'
;MPLRTALQAIELIQKIAPNVSRPEAERLAPILINQNNQEPWYQSRVTWGAIAAILSGLGTMAGLVAAGDWSPSLWATAVTGVGGGIGTLWGRWGRPKSPLPVLTEAQARAQTGYDGPIERR
;
A
#
# COMPACT_ATOMS: atom_id res chain seq x y z
N MET A 1 -3.20 -8.68 -14.08
CA MET A 1 -1.98 -7.91 -13.75
C MET A 1 -1.44 -7.36 -15.06
N PRO A 2 -1.27 -6.05 -15.27
CA PRO A 2 -0.68 -5.58 -16.52
C PRO A 2 0.78 -6.03 -16.57
N LEU A 3 1.11 -6.93 -17.49
CA LEU A 3 2.45 -7.52 -17.70
C LEU A 3 3.60 -6.48 -17.71
N ARG A 4 3.28 -5.23 -18.07
CA ARG A 4 4.21 -4.10 -18.09
C ARG A 4 4.80 -3.74 -16.72
N THR A 5 4.00 -3.77 -15.65
CA THR A 5 4.45 -3.30 -14.33
C THR A 5 5.36 -4.31 -13.64
N ALA A 6 5.12 -5.61 -13.86
CA ALA A 6 5.96 -6.68 -13.35
C ALA A 6 7.34 -6.69 -14.01
N LEU A 7 7.40 -6.53 -15.34
CA LEU A 7 8.66 -6.42 -16.07
C LEU A 7 9.47 -5.20 -15.65
N GLN A 8 8.83 -4.03 -15.50
CA GLN A 8 9.49 -2.82 -15.01
C GLN A 8 10.06 -2.98 -13.59
N ALA A 9 9.36 -3.69 -12.70
CA ALA A 9 9.85 -3.96 -11.35
C ALA A 9 11.08 -4.90 -11.38
N ILE A 10 11.06 -5.94 -12.21
CA ILE A 10 12.19 -6.87 -12.37
C ILE A 10 13.41 -6.15 -12.95
N GLU A 11 13.24 -5.35 -14.00
CA GLU A 11 14.34 -4.54 -14.57
C GLU A 11 14.94 -3.58 -13.54
N LEU A 12 14.09 -2.96 -12.71
CA LEU A 12 14.56 -2.01 -11.70
C LEU A 12 15.30 -2.72 -10.55
N ILE A 13 14.86 -3.91 -10.13
CA ILE A 13 15.60 -4.76 -9.18
C ILE A 13 16.97 -5.13 -9.75
N GLN A 14 17.03 -5.58 -11.00
CA GLN A 14 18.30 -5.94 -11.63
C GLN A 14 19.24 -4.74 -11.81
N LYS A 15 18.69 -3.55 -12.04
CA LYS A 15 19.47 -2.30 -12.16
C LYS A 15 20.05 -1.85 -10.81
N ILE A 16 19.31 -1.96 -9.71
CA ILE A 16 19.73 -1.49 -8.39
C ILE A 16 20.55 -2.55 -7.64
N ALA A 17 20.26 -3.82 -7.88
CA ALA A 17 20.88 -4.97 -7.24
C ALA A 17 21.22 -6.05 -8.29
N PRO A 18 22.27 -5.85 -9.10
CA PRO A 18 22.63 -6.76 -10.19
C PRO A 18 23.00 -8.18 -9.74
N ASN A 19 23.33 -8.35 -8.45
CA ASN A 19 23.62 -9.65 -7.84
C ASN A 19 22.36 -10.47 -7.51
N VAL A 20 21.16 -9.88 -7.59
CA VAL A 20 19.90 -10.59 -7.36
C VAL A 20 19.56 -11.42 -8.58
N SER A 21 19.42 -12.73 -8.40
CA SER A 21 19.07 -13.61 -9.50
C SER A 21 17.68 -13.28 -10.04
N ARG A 22 17.44 -13.50 -11.34
CA ARG A 22 16.13 -13.24 -11.98
C ARG A 22 14.95 -13.93 -11.25
N PRO A 23 15.08 -15.20 -10.81
CA PRO A 23 14.04 -15.85 -10.01
C PRO A 23 13.77 -15.17 -8.66
N GLU A 24 14.78 -14.60 -8.02
CA GLU A 24 14.61 -13.81 -6.79
C GLU A 24 13.96 -12.45 -7.08
N ALA A 25 14.34 -11.80 -8.17
CA ALA A 25 13.72 -10.55 -8.61
C ALA A 25 12.22 -10.75 -8.91
N GLU A 26 11.84 -11.86 -9.53
CA GLU A 26 10.44 -12.25 -9.76
C GLU A 26 9.66 -12.47 -8.46
N ARG A 27 10.31 -13.01 -7.41
CA ARG A 27 9.70 -13.16 -6.07
C ARG A 27 9.51 -11.83 -5.35
N LEU A 28 10.45 -10.88 -5.53
CA LEU A 28 10.41 -9.58 -4.85
C LEU A 28 9.53 -8.55 -5.56
N ALA A 29 9.36 -8.67 -6.89
CA ALA A 29 8.52 -7.79 -7.70
C ALA A 29 7.10 -7.56 -7.14
N PRO A 30 6.31 -8.58 -6.75
CA PRO A 30 4.98 -8.36 -6.20
C PRO A 30 4.99 -7.62 -4.86
N ILE A 31 6.04 -7.79 -4.05
CA ILE A 31 6.19 -7.09 -2.77
C ILE A 31 6.41 -5.59 -3.02
N LEU A 32 7.31 -5.25 -3.95
CA LEU A 32 7.58 -3.85 -4.31
C LEU A 32 6.37 -3.17 -4.95
N ILE A 33 5.62 -3.88 -5.80
CA ILE A 33 4.41 -3.35 -6.43
C ILE A 33 3.33 -3.08 -5.37
N ASN A 34 3.18 -3.98 -4.39
CA ASN A 34 2.27 -3.80 -3.26
C ASN A 34 2.67 -2.63 -2.37
N GLN A 35 3.94 -2.57 -1.97
CA GLN A 35 4.47 -1.49 -1.14
C GLN A 35 4.37 -0.14 -1.84
N ASN A 36 4.59 -0.10 -3.16
CA ASN A 36 4.54 1.13 -3.94
C ASN A 36 3.13 1.47 -4.45
N ASN A 37 2.10 0.75 -3.99
CA ASN A 37 0.71 1.09 -4.26
C ASN A 37 0.37 1.17 -5.78
N GLN A 38 1.11 0.40 -6.59
CA GLN A 38 1.04 0.40 -8.06
C GLN A 38 -0.06 -0.52 -8.61
N GLU A 39 -0.67 -1.34 -7.75
CA GLU A 39 -1.73 -2.26 -8.15
C GLU A 39 -3.02 -1.53 -8.58
N PRO A 40 -3.76 -2.06 -9.58
CA PRO A 40 -5.08 -1.57 -9.92
C PRO A 40 -6.00 -1.58 -8.69
N TRP A 41 -6.80 -0.52 -8.52
CA TRP A 41 -7.62 -0.32 -7.32
C TRP A 41 -8.59 -1.49 -7.05
N TYR A 42 -9.08 -2.16 -8.09
CA TYR A 42 -10.00 -3.30 -8.02
C TYR A 42 -9.34 -4.61 -7.56
N GLN A 43 -8.01 -4.72 -7.61
CA GLN A 43 -7.25 -5.88 -7.11
C GLN A 43 -6.74 -5.68 -5.68
N SER A 44 -6.70 -4.43 -5.20
CA SER A 44 -6.16 -4.12 -3.89
C SER A 44 -7.12 -4.53 -2.76
N ARG A 45 -6.64 -5.43 -1.90
CA ARG A 45 -7.33 -5.82 -0.65
C ARG A 45 -7.56 -4.63 0.28
N VAL A 46 -6.65 -3.64 0.27
CA VAL A 46 -6.76 -2.42 1.07
C VAL A 46 -7.92 -1.56 0.60
N THR A 47 -8.10 -1.40 -0.72
CA THR A 47 -9.24 -0.68 -1.29
C THR A 47 -10.55 -1.34 -0.90
N TRP A 48 -10.65 -2.67 -1.04
CA TRP A 48 -11.84 -3.41 -0.66
C TRP A 48 -12.14 -3.36 0.83
N GLY A 49 -11.11 -3.48 1.68
CA GLY A 49 -11.26 -3.32 3.13
C GLY A 49 -11.77 -1.93 3.51
N ALA A 50 -11.27 -0.89 2.84
CA ALA A 50 -11.74 0.49 3.05
C ALA A 50 -13.19 0.69 2.61
N ILE A 51 -13.60 0.15 1.45
CA ILE A 51 -15.00 0.16 1.00
C ILE A 51 -15.89 -0.56 2.00
N ALA A 52 -15.49 -1.75 2.45
CA ALA A 52 -16.24 -2.52 3.44
C ALA A 52 -16.39 -1.77 4.77
N ALA A 53 -15.33 -1.11 5.25
CA ALA A 53 -15.39 -0.28 6.46
C ALA A 53 -16.37 0.89 6.32
N ILE A 54 -16.38 1.56 5.17
CA ILE A 54 -17.35 2.63 4.87
C ILE A 54 -18.78 2.08 4.88
N LEU A 55 -19.05 1.01 4.12
CA LEU A 55 -20.38 0.42 4.03
C LEU A 55 -20.87 -0.11 5.38
N SER A 56 -19.99 -0.73 6.17
CA SER A 56 -20.31 -1.22 7.51
C SER A 56 -20.63 -0.07 8.47
N GLY A 57 -19.86 1.02 8.43
CA GLY A 57 -20.12 2.20 9.24
C GLY A 57 -21.44 2.87 8.87
N LEU A 58 -21.72 3.03 7.58
CA LEU A 58 -22.99 3.57 7.08
C LEU A 58 -24.18 2.67 7.44
N GLY A 59 -24.03 1.35 7.32
CA GLY A 59 -25.05 0.38 7.74
C GLY A 59 -25.34 0.46 9.23
N THR A 60 -24.30 0.65 10.05
CA THR A 60 -24.43 0.87 11.49
C THR A 60 -25.22 2.15 11.78
N MET A 61 -24.88 3.27 11.12
CA MET A 61 -25.63 4.54 11.28
C MET A 61 -27.09 4.38 10.89
N ALA A 62 -27.39 3.71 9.77
CA ALA A 62 -28.77 3.46 9.35
C ALA A 62 -29.54 2.64 10.40
N GLY A 63 -28.91 1.63 10.99
CA GLY A 63 -29.48 0.83 12.08
C GLY A 63 -29.75 1.66 13.34
N LEU A 64 -28.83 2.53 13.74
CA LEU A 64 -29.00 3.43 14.89
C LEU A 64 -30.15 4.41 14.69
N VAL A 65 -30.26 5.01 13.50
CA VAL A 65 -31.37 5.90 13.14
C VAL A 65 -32.71 5.15 13.20
N ALA A 66 -32.78 3.94 12.64
CA ALA A 66 -33.99 3.13 12.65
C ALA A 66 -34.40 2.70 14.07
N ALA A 67 -33.43 2.49 14.96
CA ALA A 67 -33.66 2.19 16.38
C ALA A 67 -33.97 3.43 17.23
N GLY A 68 -33.82 4.64 16.68
CA GLY A 68 -33.96 5.89 17.42
C GLY A 68 -32.85 6.13 18.46
N ASP A 69 -31.71 5.45 18.32
CA ASP A 69 -30.59 5.52 19.27
C ASP A 69 -29.60 6.62 18.87
N TRP A 70 -29.45 7.61 19.75
CA TRP A 70 -28.56 8.77 19.58
C TRP A 70 -27.37 8.74 20.55
N SER A 71 -27.05 7.58 21.12
CA SER A 71 -25.89 7.39 21.99
C SER A 71 -24.61 7.85 21.30
N PRO A 72 -23.90 8.87 21.83
CA PRO A 72 -22.70 9.40 21.19
C PRO A 72 -21.59 8.36 20.98
N SER A 73 -21.53 7.36 21.87
CA SER A 73 -20.53 6.29 21.78
C SER A 73 -20.71 5.40 20.54
N LEU A 74 -21.95 5.03 20.21
CA LEU A 74 -22.27 4.18 19.07
C LEU A 74 -22.08 4.94 17.75
N TRP A 75 -22.51 6.20 17.74
CA TRP A 75 -22.29 7.10 16.61
C TRP A 75 -20.81 7.37 16.36
N ALA A 76 -20.02 7.58 17.42
CA ALA A 76 -18.58 7.75 17.30
C ALA A 76 -17.92 6.53 16.63
N THR A 77 -18.26 5.31 17.05
CA THR A 77 -17.73 4.09 16.41
C THR A 77 -18.09 4.01 14.92
N ALA A 78 -19.35 4.30 14.57
CA ALA A 78 -19.80 4.27 13.19
C ALA A 78 -19.09 5.34 12.33
N VAL A 79 -18.96 6.56 12.83
CA VAL A 79 -18.25 7.67 12.17
C VAL A 79 -16.76 7.37 12.03
N THR A 80 -16.12 6.82 13.06
CA THR A 80 -14.71 6.42 13.00
C THR A 80 -14.49 5.31 11.96
N GLY A 81 -15.41 4.34 11.84
CA GLY A 81 -15.35 3.31 10.80
C GLY A 81 -15.39 3.89 9.38
N VAL A 82 -16.34 4.80 9.13
CA VAL A 82 -16.44 5.51 7.84
C VAL A 82 -15.20 6.38 7.59
N GLY A 83 -14.80 7.18 8.57
CA GLY A 83 -13.65 8.07 8.50
C GLY A 83 -12.35 7.31 8.28
N GLY A 84 -12.16 6.15 8.91
CA GLY A 84 -11.00 5.28 8.71
C GLY A 84 -10.94 4.70 7.29
N GLY A 85 -12.08 4.29 6.73
CA GLY A 85 -12.17 3.84 5.34
C GLY A 85 -11.89 4.96 4.33
N ILE A 86 -12.49 6.14 4.53
CA ILE A 86 -12.21 7.32 3.69
C ILE A 86 -10.74 7.72 3.80
N GLY A 87 -10.19 7.78 5.01
CA GLY A 87 -8.78 8.10 5.26
C GLY A 87 -7.83 7.10 4.60
N THR A 88 -8.19 5.82 4.55
CA THR A 88 -7.42 4.78 3.85
C THR A 88 -7.42 5.00 2.34
N LEU A 89 -8.59 5.28 1.73
CA LEU A 89 -8.69 5.59 0.30
C LEU A 89 -7.97 6.89 -0.04
N TRP A 90 -8.12 7.91 0.79
CA TRP A 90 -7.45 9.19 0.63
C TRP A 90 -5.93 9.06 0.77
N GLY A 91 -5.43 8.28 1.72
CA GLY A 91 -4.00 7.96 1.83
C GLY A 91 -3.48 7.19 0.61
N ARG A 92 -4.33 6.36 -0.01
CA ARG A 92 -3.98 5.61 -1.22
C ARG A 92 -3.93 6.50 -2.47
N TRP A 93 -4.85 7.45 -2.63
CA TRP A 93 -4.96 8.27 -3.85
C TRP A 93 -4.30 9.65 -3.74
N GLY A 94 -4.21 10.21 -2.54
CA GLY A 94 -3.65 11.53 -2.26
C GLY A 94 -2.12 11.54 -2.11
N ARG A 95 -1.49 10.37 -1.92
CA ARG A 95 -0.02 10.28 -1.97
C ARG A 95 0.43 10.13 -3.43
N PRO A 96 1.39 10.97 -3.90
CA PRO A 96 2.07 10.70 -5.16
C PRO A 96 2.60 9.27 -5.10
N LYS A 97 2.30 8.46 -6.12
CA LYS A 97 2.94 7.14 -6.26
C LYS A 97 4.44 7.42 -6.32
N SER A 98 5.15 7.13 -5.23
CA SER A 98 6.58 7.36 -5.18
C SER A 98 7.18 6.60 -6.37
N PRO A 99 8.03 7.25 -7.19
CA PRO A 99 8.92 6.47 -8.02
C PRO A 99 9.65 5.50 -7.10
N LEU A 100 9.82 4.24 -7.54
CA LEU A 100 10.55 3.22 -6.77
C LEU A 100 11.80 3.88 -6.18
N PRO A 101 12.02 3.85 -4.85
CA PRO A 101 13.03 4.66 -4.22
C PRO A 101 14.39 4.29 -4.80
N VAL A 102 14.99 5.24 -5.51
CA VAL A 102 16.44 5.21 -5.76
C VAL A 102 17.04 5.57 -4.40
N LEU A 103 17.21 4.57 -3.53
CA LEU A 103 17.88 4.76 -2.25
C LEU A 103 19.25 5.36 -2.57
N THR A 104 19.54 6.53 -2.02
CA THR A 104 20.92 7.02 -2.03
C THR A 104 21.79 6.04 -1.24
N GLU A 105 23.07 5.90 -1.58
CA GLU A 105 23.97 4.93 -0.95
C GLU A 105 23.94 4.99 0.59
N ALA A 106 23.75 6.18 1.15
CA ALA A 106 23.60 6.41 2.59
C ALA A 106 22.33 5.77 3.19
N GLN A 107 21.21 5.79 2.47
CA GLN A 107 19.94 5.22 2.93
C GLN A 107 19.92 3.70 2.84
N ALA A 108 20.57 3.14 1.81
CA ALA A 108 20.74 1.69 1.67
C ALA A 108 21.61 1.12 2.82
N ARG A 109 22.70 1.80 3.17
CA ARG A 109 23.57 1.41 4.31
C ARG A 109 22.83 1.48 5.64
N ALA A 110 22.08 2.55 5.88
CA ALA A 110 21.32 2.73 7.13
C ALA A 110 20.20 1.67 7.33
N GLN A 111 19.60 1.17 6.25
CA GLN A 111 18.53 0.17 6.34
C GLN A 111 19.02 -1.28 6.38
N THR A 112 20.17 -1.58 5.77
CA THR A 112 20.67 -2.96 5.66
C THR A 112 21.70 -3.33 6.72
N GLY A 113 22.33 -2.34 7.38
CA GLY A 113 23.44 -2.59 8.29
C GLY A 113 24.68 -3.20 7.61
N TYR A 114 24.74 -3.12 6.27
CA TYR A 114 25.80 -3.71 5.46
C TYR A 114 26.87 -2.66 5.15
N ASP A 115 28.03 -2.80 5.80
CA ASP A 115 29.21 -1.92 5.62
C ASP A 115 30.18 -2.40 4.52
N GLY A 116 29.80 -3.41 3.73
CA GLY A 116 30.64 -3.92 2.66
C GLY A 116 30.74 -2.97 1.46
N PRO A 117 31.85 -2.98 0.70
CA PRO A 117 32.02 -2.16 -0.49
C PRO A 117 31.00 -2.58 -1.56
N ILE A 118 30.17 -1.63 -1.98
CA ILE A 118 29.31 -1.76 -3.15
C ILE A 118 30.19 -1.48 -4.37
N GLU A 119 30.61 -2.53 -5.08
CA GLU A 119 31.36 -2.40 -6.33
C GLU A 119 30.51 -1.63 -7.35
N ARG A 120 30.86 -0.36 -7.58
CA ARG A 120 30.34 0.42 -8.72
C ARG A 120 31.00 -0.13 -9.99
N ARG A 121 30.25 -0.92 -10.77
CA ARG A 121 30.56 -1.23 -12.17
C ARG A 121 29.63 -0.50 -13.11
#